data_AF-A0A1B6NVS5-F1
#
_entry.id   AF-A0A1B6NVS5-F1
#
_cell.length_a   1.000
_cell.length_b   1.000
_cell.length_c   1.000
_cell.angle_alpha   90.00
_cell.angle_beta   90.00
_cell.angle_gamma   90.00
#
_symmetry.space_group_name_H-M   'P 1'
#
loop_
_entity.id
_entity.type
_entity.pdbx_description
1 polymer ?
#
loop_
_entity_poly.entity_id
_entity_poly.type
_entity_poly.pdbx_seq_one_letter_code
_entity_poly.pdbx_strand_id
1 'polypeptide(L)' 'MAELSIGQPVVHLDHGVGRYLGLQTLDAGGVATEYLCIEYAKQSKLYVPVHRFT' A
#
# COMPACT_ATOMS: atom_id res chain seq x y z
N MET A 1 -11.54 -1.84 14.83
CA MET A 1 -10.23 -1.38 14.30
C MET A 1 -10.38 -1.37 12.78
N ALA A 2 -9.94 -0.32 12.10
CA ALA A 2 -10.23 -0.14 10.67
C ALA A 2 -9.46 -1.18 9.84
N GLU A 3 -10.10 -2.31 9.56
CA GLU A 3 -9.58 -3.31 8.62
C GLU A 3 -9.70 -2.75 7.21
N LEU A 4 -8.55 -2.47 6.60
CA LEU A 4 -8.47 -2.09 5.20
C LEU A 4 -8.86 -3.29 4.34
N SER A 5 -10.03 -3.20 3.71
CA SER A 5 -10.56 -4.14 2.75
C SER A 5 -10.07 -3.79 1.35
N ILE A 6 -9.73 -4.80 0.55
CA ILE A 6 -9.31 -4.62 -0.84
C ILE A 6 -10.35 -3.80 -1.60
N GLY A 7 -9.89 -2.79 -2.33
CA GLY A 7 -10.71 -1.84 -3.08
C GLY A 7 -11.17 -0.61 -2.28
N GLN A 8 -10.92 -0.54 -0.96
CA GLN A 8 -11.26 0.65 -0.20
C GLN A 8 -10.43 1.87 -0.64
N PRO A 9 -11.05 3.06 -0.68
CA PRO A 9 -10.35 4.29 -0.99
C PRO A 9 -9.40 4.63 0.16
N VAL A 10 -8.14 4.88 -0.18
CA VAL A 10 -7.09 5.31 0.74
C VAL A 10 -6.62 6.68 0.31
N VAL A 11 -6.52 7.60 1.27
CA VAL A 11 -5.97 8.93 1.03
C VAL A 11 -4.51 8.92 1.45
N HIS A 12 -3.63 9.19 0.50
CA HIS A 12 -2.23 9.45 0.77
C HIS A 12 -1.98 10.96 0.71
N LEU A 13 -1.37 11.52 1.75
CA LEU A 13 -1.17 12.95 1.92
C LEU A 13 -0.46 13.62 0.72
N ASP A 14 0.49 12.92 0.10
CA ASP A 14 1.27 13.44 -1.04
C ASP A 14 0.64 13.13 -2.42
N HIS A 15 -0.07 12.01 -2.54
CA HIS A 15 -0.50 11.46 -3.84
C HIS A 15 -2.02 11.54 -4.07
N GLY A 16 -2.79 12.00 -3.10
CA GLY A 16 -4.25 12.08 -3.19
C GLY A 16 -4.92 10.72 -2.95
N VAL A 17 -6.02 10.44 -3.65
CA VAL A 17 -6.86 9.26 -3.40
C VAL A 17 -6.44 8.11 -4.31
N GLY A 18 -6.12 6.96 -3.70
CA GLY A 18 -5.87 5.69 -4.36
C GLY A 18 -6.80 4.59 -3.84
N ARG A 19 -6.67 3.38 -4.38
CA ARG A 19 -7.40 2.19 -3.94
C ARG A 19 -6.45 1.19 -3.34
N TYR A 20 -6.77 0.71 -2.13
CA TYR A 20 -6.00 -0.35 -1.51
C TYR A 20 -6.13 -1.66 -2.29
N LEU A 21 -5.01 -2.29 -2.62
CA LEU A 21 -4.96 -3.56 -3.35
C LEU A 21 -4.58 -4.75 -2.47
N GLY A 22 -4.36 -4.56 -1.17
CA GLY A 22 -3.88 -5.63 -0.29
C GLY A 22 -2.43 -5.43 0.16
N LEU A 23 -1.97 -6.39 0.97
CA LEU A 23 -0.57 -6.53 1.32
C LEU A 23 0.14 -7.36 0.24
N GLN A 24 1.35 -6.94 -0.12
CA GLN A 24 2.27 -7.68 -0.97
C GLN A 24 3.61 -7.82 -0.26
N THR A 25 4.11 -9.04 -0.20
CA THR A 25 5.48 -9.30 0.24
C THR A 25 6.42 -9.11 -0.95
N LEU A 26 7.36 -8.18 -0.82
CA LEU A 26 8.39 -7.93 -1.81
C LEU A 26 9.77 -8.20 -1.20
N ASP A 27 10.67 -8.76 -2.00
CA ASP A 27 12.08 -8.85 -1.63
C ASP A 27 12.76 -7.51 -1.92
N ALA A 28 13.21 -6.82 -0.86
CA ALA A 28 13.93 -5.57 -0.97
C ALA A 28 15.36 -5.78 -0.45
N GLY A 29 16.23 -6.32 -1.31
CA GLY A 29 17.64 -6.53 -0.98
C GLY A 29 17.89 -7.80 -0.15
N GLY A 30 17.18 -8.90 -0.44
CA GLY A 30 17.32 -10.18 0.24
C GLY A 30 16.51 -10.30 1.53
N VAL A 31 15.69 -9.30 1.84
CA VAL A 31 14.76 -9.31 2.98
C VAL A 31 13.34 -9.23 2.46
N ALA A 32 12.58 -10.31 2.70
CA ALA A 32 11.15 -10.34 2.46
C ALA A 32 10.45 -9.34 3.40
N THR A 33 9.92 -8.27 2.81
CA THR A 33 9.26 -7.17 3.54
C THR A 33 7.83 -7.03 3.05
N GLU A 34 6.89 -6.79 3.97
CA GLU A 34 5.50 -6.55 3.63
C GLU A 34 5.25 -5.08 3.28
N TYR A 35 4.56 -4.89 2.16
CA TYR A 35 4.17 -3.58 1.65
C TYR A 35 2.67 -3.52 1.45
N LEU A 36 2.08 -2.41 1.86
CA LEU A 36 0.73 -2.02 1.51
C LEU A 36 0.72 -1.52 0.07
N CYS A 37 -0.04 -2.17 -0.80
CA CYS A 37 -0.15 -1.82 -2.21
C CYS A 37 -1.35 -0.90 -2.42
N ILE A 38 -1.13 0.26 -3.05
CA ILE A 38 -2.18 1.22 -3.42
C ILE A 38 -2.09 1.49 -4.91
N GLU A 39 -3.21 1.41 -5.62
CA GLU A 39 -3.33 1.80 -7.01
C GLU A 39 -3.92 3.21 -7.15
N TYR A 40 -3.28 4.03 -7.98
CA TYR A 40 -3.72 5.35 -8.37
C TYR A 40 -4.13 5.38 -9.84
N ALA A 41 -4.56 6.56 -10.31
CA ALA A 41 -4.91 6.79 -11.71
C ALA A 41 -3.81 6.29 -12.67
N LYS A 42 -4.23 5.82 -13.85
CA LYS A 42 -3.36 5.25 -14.89
C LYS A 42 -2.58 4.00 -14.45
N GLN A 43 -3.16 3.17 -13.57
CA GLN A 43 -2.55 1.91 -13.07
C GLN A 43 -1.20 2.10 -12.36
N SER A 44 -0.96 3.29 -11.79
CA SER A 44 0.26 3.57 -11.03
C SER A 44 0.16 2.90 -9.65
N LYS A 45 1.16 2.11 -9.27
CA LYS A 45 1.18 1.39 -7.98
C LYS A 45 2.18 2.01 -7.02
N LEU A 46 1.74 2.24 -5.79
CA LEU A 46 2.57 2.68 -4.67
C LEU A 46 2.66 1.56 -3.65
N TYR A 47 3.89 1.26 -3.22
CA TYR A 47 4.18 0.25 -2.21
C TYR A 47 4.66 0.96 -0.96
N VAL A 48 3.84 0.94 0.09
CA VAL A 48 4.13 1.60 1.36
C VAL A 48 4.56 0.54 2.39
N PRO A 49 5.76 0.60 2.97
CA PRO A 49 6.21 -0.40 3.94
C PRO A 49 5.33 -0.37 5.20
N VAL A 50 4.82 -1.52 5.62
CA VAL A 50 3.90 -1.60 6.79
C VAL A 50 4.60 -1.48 8.14
N HIS A 51 5.93 -1.58 8.16
CA HIS A 51 6.77 -1.44 9.36
C HIS A 51 6.64 -0.07 10.04
N ARG A 52 6.08 0.95 9.36
CA ARG A 52 6.04 2.35 9.83
C ARG A 52 4.85 2.70 10.74
N PHE A 53 4.22 1.71 11.36
CA PHE A 53 3.22 1.90 12.42
C PHE A 53 3.80 1.46 13.78
N THR A 54 4.86 2.12 14.25
CA THR A 54 5.25 2.12 15.67
C THR A 54 5.74 3.49 16.10
#